data_AF-A0A3M6UR44-F1
#
_entry.id   AF-A0A3M6UR44-F1
#
_cell.length_a   1.000
_cell.length_b   1.000
_cell.length_c   1.000
_cell.angle_alpha   90.00
_cell.angle_beta   90.00
_cell.angle_gamma   90.00
#
_symmetry.space_group_name_H-M   'P 1'
#
loop_
_entity.id
_entity.type
_entity.pdbx_description
1 polymer ?
#
loop_
_entity_poly.entity_id
_entity_poly.type
_entity_poly.pdbx_seq_one_letter_code
_entity_poly.pdbx_strand_id
1 'polypeptide(L)'
;MYGPFFPGPCPTNRKLSGKSGTIQSPNFPNNYEAEHDCSWIISVPRGNHVLLSFNRTDFHIHSCNKICDCDFLEVRAGTTAGGMLLGKFCGSDPPSPIYVNGSDMWLRFVSNKLSNNKGFRAKFEAIRPLKAVPCRAKTLSHSSASACEAHSCKARGDDTCEVSCCAEDYCNKSTTQMVSGTMVFILSALAVLIGQMFY
;
A
#
# COMPACT_ATOMS: atom_id res chain seq x y z
N MET A 1 12.94 -1.43 25.02
CA MET A 1 12.15 -2.67 24.97
C MET A 1 12.41 -3.33 23.63
N TYR A 2 13.31 -4.32 23.58
CA TYR A 2 13.52 -5.13 22.38
C TYR A 2 12.40 -6.17 22.33
N GLY A 3 11.66 -6.24 21.21
CA GLY A 3 10.59 -7.21 21.00
C GLY A 3 11.08 -8.67 21.12
N PRO A 4 10.17 -9.65 21.16
CA PRO A 4 10.54 -11.05 21.39
C PRO A 4 11.57 -11.51 20.35
N PHE A 5 12.73 -11.89 20.85
CA PHE A 5 13.79 -12.59 20.13
C PHE A 5 13.18 -13.89 19.57
N PHE A 6 13.19 -14.07 18.25
CA PHE A 6 12.79 -15.32 17.59
C PHE A 6 14.06 -16.04 17.08
N PRO A 7 14.80 -16.76 17.95
CA PRO A 7 15.82 -17.72 17.54
C PRO A 7 15.12 -19.03 17.11
N GLY A 8 14.04 -18.89 16.33
CA GLY A 8 13.20 -20.01 15.94
C GLY A 8 13.77 -20.70 14.71
N PRO A 9 13.62 -22.04 14.60
CA PRO A 9 13.94 -22.74 13.38
C PRO A 9 13.17 -22.14 12.21
N CYS A 10 13.82 -22.16 11.04
CA CYS A 10 13.23 -21.70 9.79
C CYS A 10 11.87 -22.39 9.55
N PRO A 11 10.76 -21.64 9.57
CA PRO A 11 9.44 -22.26 9.53
C PRO A 11 9.09 -22.75 8.13
N THR A 12 8.36 -23.85 8.04
CA THR A 12 7.72 -24.29 6.79
C THR A 12 6.23 -23.97 6.84
N ASN A 13 5.75 -23.12 5.92
CA ASN A 13 4.36 -22.69 5.78
C ASN A 13 3.71 -22.25 7.09
N ARG A 14 4.42 -21.46 7.92
CA ARG A 14 3.86 -20.93 9.17
C ARG A 14 2.68 -20.01 8.86
N LYS A 15 1.51 -20.35 9.38
CA LYS A 15 0.29 -19.58 9.21
C LYS A 15 0.25 -18.39 10.16
N LEU A 16 -0.08 -17.23 9.62
CA LEU A 16 -0.24 -15.96 10.32
C LEU A 16 -1.60 -15.38 9.94
N SER A 17 -2.48 -15.30 10.91
CA SER A 17 -3.84 -14.81 10.69
C SER A 17 -4.13 -13.59 11.55
N GLY A 18 -4.81 -12.60 10.98
CA GLY A 18 -5.17 -11.40 11.71
C GLY A 18 -5.36 -10.17 10.83
N LYS A 19 -5.78 -9.06 11.43
CA LYS A 19 -5.87 -7.77 10.72
C LYS A 19 -4.50 -7.12 10.49
N SER A 20 -3.50 -7.49 11.27
CA SER A 20 -2.13 -7.06 11.08
C SER A 20 -1.19 -8.03 11.78
N GLY A 21 0.08 -7.96 11.43
CA GLY A 21 1.13 -8.72 12.09
C GLY A 21 2.48 -8.45 11.47
N THR A 22 3.49 -9.11 12.02
CA THR A 22 4.89 -8.93 11.63
C THR A 22 5.52 -10.27 11.28
N ILE A 23 6.31 -10.27 10.22
CA ILE A 23 7.11 -11.40 9.74
C ILE A 23 8.55 -10.95 9.74
N GLN A 24 9.44 -11.84 10.14
CA GLN A 24 10.86 -11.56 10.09
C GLN A 24 11.63 -12.82 9.72
N SER A 25 12.77 -12.63 9.08
CA SER A 25 13.75 -13.70 8.88
C SER A 25 14.21 -14.27 10.23
N PRO A 26 14.65 -15.54 10.27
CA PRO A 26 15.29 -16.09 11.46
C PRO A 26 16.42 -15.17 11.97
N ASN A 27 16.59 -15.11 13.28
CA ASN A 27 17.61 -14.33 13.98
C ASN A 27 17.53 -12.79 13.86
N PHE A 28 16.60 -12.23 13.08
CA PHE A 28 16.44 -10.77 12.97
C PHE A 28 16.33 -10.10 14.37
N PRO A 29 17.08 -9.02 14.66
CA PRO A 29 17.87 -8.18 13.74
C PRO A 29 19.32 -8.62 13.52
N ASN A 30 19.74 -9.76 14.07
CA ASN A 30 21.03 -10.37 13.74
C ASN A 30 20.98 -11.01 12.35
N ASN A 31 22.13 -11.42 11.85
CA ASN A 31 22.21 -12.05 10.54
C ASN A 31 21.47 -13.39 10.52
N TYR A 32 20.78 -13.70 9.41
CA TYR A 32 20.21 -15.02 9.18
C TYR A 32 21.33 -16.06 8.96
N GLU A 33 21.03 -17.35 9.12
CA GLU A 33 21.97 -18.43 8.81
C GLU A 33 21.91 -18.83 7.33
N ALA A 34 22.95 -19.52 6.88
CA ALA A 34 23.00 -20.09 5.54
C ALA A 34 22.03 -21.26 5.38
N GLU A 35 21.66 -21.58 4.14
CA GLU A 35 20.84 -22.76 3.77
C GLU A 35 19.44 -22.78 4.41
N HIS A 36 18.82 -21.61 4.60
CA HIS A 36 17.43 -21.53 5.03
C HIS A 36 16.47 -21.59 3.84
N ASP A 37 15.33 -22.25 4.05
CA ASP A 37 14.17 -22.26 3.17
C ASP A 37 12.90 -22.10 4.01
N CYS A 38 12.57 -20.84 4.30
CA CYS A 38 11.49 -20.49 5.22
C CYS A 38 10.26 -20.07 4.42
N SER A 39 9.08 -20.43 4.89
CA SER A 39 7.83 -20.02 4.26
C SER A 39 6.74 -19.65 5.27
N TRP A 40 5.93 -18.68 4.88
CA TRP A 40 4.81 -18.15 5.65
C TRP A 40 3.56 -18.02 4.78
N ILE A 41 2.42 -18.26 5.41
CA ILE A 41 1.10 -18.03 4.82
C ILE A 41 0.44 -16.94 5.66
N ILE A 42 0.15 -15.80 5.04
CA ILE A 42 -0.60 -14.70 5.63
C ILE A 42 -2.05 -14.86 5.22
N SER A 43 -2.97 -14.80 6.19
CA SER A 43 -4.41 -14.80 5.95
C SER A 43 -5.08 -13.67 6.73
N VAL A 44 -5.55 -12.64 6.03
CA VAL A 44 -6.35 -11.56 6.62
C VAL A 44 -7.84 -11.95 6.64
N PRO A 45 -8.70 -11.28 7.44
CA PRO A 45 -10.13 -11.59 7.43
C PRO A 45 -10.73 -11.47 6.03
N ARG A 46 -11.63 -12.39 5.68
CA ARG A 46 -12.30 -12.40 4.37
C ARG A 46 -12.92 -11.05 4.03
N GLY A 47 -12.84 -10.68 2.75
CA GLY A 47 -13.30 -9.39 2.23
C GLY A 47 -12.30 -8.25 2.43
N ASN A 48 -11.13 -8.52 3.01
CA ASN A 48 -9.99 -7.60 3.05
C ASN A 48 -8.90 -8.05 2.07
N HIS A 49 -8.02 -7.13 1.76
CA HIS A 49 -6.82 -7.29 0.95
C HIS A 49 -5.57 -7.27 1.83
N VAL A 50 -4.52 -7.98 1.41
CA VAL A 50 -3.24 -7.97 2.12
C VAL A 50 -2.37 -6.84 1.59
N LEU A 51 -1.89 -5.98 2.49
CA LEU A 51 -0.81 -5.03 2.23
C LEU A 51 0.42 -5.45 3.03
N LEU A 52 1.53 -5.72 2.35
CA LEU A 52 2.82 -6.04 2.96
C LEU A 52 3.77 -4.85 2.79
N SER A 53 4.39 -4.42 3.88
CA SER A 53 5.29 -3.27 3.89
C SER A 53 6.57 -3.56 4.67
N PHE A 54 7.64 -2.85 4.32
CA PHE A 54 8.97 -2.99 4.91
C PHE A 54 9.46 -1.63 5.39
N ASN A 55 10.12 -1.59 6.53
CA ASN A 55 10.83 -0.39 6.96
C ASN A 55 12.21 -0.34 6.27
N ARG A 56 12.70 0.86 5.98
CA ARG A 56 13.97 1.10 5.27
C ARG A 56 15.18 0.47 5.95
N THR A 57 15.18 0.44 7.27
CA THR A 57 16.30 -0.12 8.06
C THR A 57 16.20 -1.62 8.28
N ASP A 58 15.08 -2.23 7.89
CA ASP A 58 14.71 -3.59 8.23
C ASP A 58 14.78 -4.53 7.03
N PHE A 59 15.46 -4.15 5.95
CA PHE A 59 15.59 -4.98 4.75
C PHE A 59 17.06 -4.99 4.28
N HIS A 60 17.70 -6.14 4.43
CA HIS A 60 19.03 -6.39 3.90
C HIS A 60 19.21 -7.89 3.65
N ILE A 61 19.02 -8.30 2.41
CA ILE A 61 19.20 -9.68 1.94
C ILE A 61 20.40 -9.69 1.00
N HIS A 62 21.29 -10.67 1.12
CA HIS A 62 22.46 -10.77 0.25
C HIS A 62 22.05 -10.87 -1.22
N SER A 63 22.70 -10.07 -2.07
CA SER A 63 22.44 -10.04 -3.51
C SER A 63 23.74 -10.31 -4.25
N CYS A 64 23.76 -11.36 -5.06
CA CYS A 64 24.86 -11.62 -5.98
C CYS A 64 24.61 -11.04 -7.39
N ASN A 65 23.35 -10.79 -7.72
CA ASN A 65 22.93 -10.20 -8.99
C ASN A 65 21.58 -9.49 -8.83
N LYS A 66 21.19 -8.72 -9.86
CA LYS A 66 19.95 -7.95 -9.87
C LYS A 66 18.66 -8.78 -9.92
N ILE A 67 18.77 -10.09 -10.23
CA ILE A 67 17.63 -11.01 -10.33
C ILE A 67 17.45 -11.89 -9.07
N CYS A 68 18.29 -11.66 -8.04
CA CYS A 68 18.21 -12.30 -6.73
C CYS A 68 18.33 -13.84 -6.79
N ASP A 69 19.30 -14.37 -7.53
CA ASP A 69 19.48 -15.84 -7.64
C ASP A 69 20.15 -16.49 -6.43
N CYS A 70 20.79 -15.69 -5.58
CA CYS A 70 21.40 -16.16 -4.34
C CYS A 70 20.36 -16.18 -3.23
N ASP A 71 20.37 -15.17 -2.36
CA ASP A 71 19.38 -15.06 -1.31
C ASP A 71 18.22 -14.20 -1.80
N PHE A 72 17.01 -14.57 -1.42
CA PHE A 72 15.82 -13.84 -1.85
C PHE A 72 14.64 -14.00 -0.93
N LEU A 73 13.78 -12.98 -0.93
CA LEU A 73 12.40 -13.06 -0.47
C LEU A 73 11.48 -13.08 -1.70
N GLU A 74 10.76 -14.18 -1.85
CA GLU A 74 9.73 -14.37 -2.87
C GLU A 74 8.36 -14.13 -2.25
N VAL A 75 7.52 -13.37 -2.95
CA VAL A 75 6.16 -13.03 -2.51
C VAL A 75 5.16 -13.41 -3.60
N ARG A 76 4.12 -14.15 -3.23
CA ARG A 76 3.06 -14.63 -4.13
C ARG A 76 1.67 -14.34 -3.58
N ALA A 77 0.71 -14.15 -4.48
CA ALA A 77 -0.71 -14.10 -4.13
C ALA A 77 -1.25 -15.52 -3.90
N GLY A 78 -2.05 -15.72 -2.83
CA GLY A 78 -2.60 -17.02 -2.44
C GLY A 78 -1.81 -17.67 -1.29
N THR A 79 -1.96 -18.98 -1.13
CA THR A 79 -1.45 -19.73 0.03
C THR A 79 -0.34 -20.73 -0.29
N THR A 80 0.10 -20.80 -1.55
CA THR A 80 1.05 -21.82 -2.03
C THR A 80 2.08 -21.26 -3.01
N ALA A 81 3.13 -22.04 -3.28
CA ALA A 81 4.12 -21.75 -4.30
C ALA A 81 3.56 -21.68 -5.73
N GLY A 82 2.35 -22.22 -5.99
CA GLY A 82 1.68 -22.13 -7.28
C GLY A 82 0.96 -20.79 -7.53
N GLY A 83 0.95 -19.89 -6.53
CA GLY A 83 0.34 -18.58 -6.64
C GLY A 83 1.03 -17.64 -7.63
N MET A 84 0.32 -16.58 -8.04
CA MET A 84 0.88 -15.54 -8.91
C MET A 84 2.07 -14.86 -8.25
N LEU A 85 3.22 -14.81 -8.94
CA LEU A 85 4.42 -14.14 -8.46
C LEU A 85 4.22 -12.62 -8.46
N LEU A 86 4.37 -12.01 -7.29
CA LEU A 86 4.31 -10.55 -7.12
C LEU A 86 5.70 -9.93 -7.16
N GLY A 87 6.71 -10.69 -6.74
CA GLY A 87 8.10 -10.30 -6.91
C GLY A 87 9.07 -11.19 -6.14
N LYS A 88 10.35 -11.01 -6.47
CA LYS A 88 11.50 -11.64 -5.85
C LYS A 88 12.48 -10.53 -5.49
N PHE A 89 12.88 -10.45 -4.22
CA PHE A 89 13.54 -9.28 -3.67
C PHE A 89 14.82 -9.65 -2.91
N CYS A 90 15.86 -8.85 -3.08
CA CYS A 90 17.15 -8.95 -2.41
C CYS A 90 17.84 -7.57 -2.41
N GLY A 91 19.00 -7.47 -1.76
CA GLY A 91 19.75 -6.22 -1.59
C GLY A 91 19.38 -5.49 -0.31
N SER A 92 19.77 -4.21 -0.23
CA SER A 92 19.54 -3.33 0.93
C SER A 92 18.39 -2.34 0.74
N ASP A 93 17.83 -2.26 -0.47
CA ASP A 93 16.71 -1.39 -0.76
C ASP A 93 15.41 -2.18 -0.64
N PRO A 94 14.50 -1.82 0.29
CA PRO A 94 13.23 -2.52 0.41
C PRO A 94 12.34 -2.28 -0.82
N PRO A 95 11.51 -3.26 -1.20
CA PRO A 95 10.50 -3.02 -2.22
C PRO A 95 9.45 -2.02 -1.75
N SER A 96 8.77 -1.37 -2.70
CA SER A 96 7.53 -0.64 -2.41
C SER A 96 6.48 -1.58 -1.78
N PRO A 97 5.52 -1.05 -1.01
CA PRO A 97 4.47 -1.87 -0.41
C PRO A 97 3.78 -2.77 -1.43
N ILE A 98 3.66 -4.05 -1.11
CA ILE A 98 3.13 -5.08 -1.99
C ILE A 98 1.67 -5.32 -1.63
N TYR A 99 0.79 -5.18 -2.61
CA TYR A 99 -0.65 -5.30 -2.44
C TYR A 99 -1.18 -6.55 -3.15
N VAL A 100 -2.07 -7.30 -2.48
CA VAL A 100 -2.80 -8.44 -3.06
C VAL A 100 -4.28 -8.17 -3.02
N ASN A 101 -4.92 -8.23 -4.19
CA ASN A 101 -6.38 -8.21 -4.34
C ASN A 101 -6.99 -9.57 -3.90
N GLY A 102 -6.80 -9.93 -2.64
CA GLY A 102 -7.21 -11.18 -2.04
C GLY A 102 -6.82 -11.23 -0.56
N SER A 103 -7.39 -12.17 0.17
CA SER A 103 -7.19 -12.26 1.63
C SER A 103 -5.97 -13.10 2.03
N ASP A 104 -5.24 -13.67 1.07
CA ASP A 104 -4.13 -14.58 1.32
C ASP A 104 -2.87 -14.19 0.54
N MET A 105 -1.71 -14.30 1.19
CA MET A 105 -0.39 -14.06 0.61
C MET A 105 0.61 -15.10 1.12
N TRP A 106 1.46 -15.61 0.23
CA TRP A 106 2.48 -16.59 0.54
C TRP A 106 3.87 -15.98 0.35
N LEU A 107 4.73 -16.17 1.34
CA LEU A 107 6.11 -15.66 1.32
C LEU A 107 7.06 -16.84 1.46
N ARG A 108 8.18 -16.78 0.74
CA ARG A 108 9.30 -17.72 0.89
C ARG A 108 10.63 -16.99 0.92
N PHE A 109 11.43 -17.25 1.94
CA PHE A 109 12.78 -16.74 2.07
C PHE A 109 13.77 -17.88 1.89
N VAL A 110 14.72 -17.72 0.98
CA VAL A 110 15.79 -18.68 0.75
C VAL A 110 17.14 -18.00 0.94
N SER A 111 18.05 -18.64 1.67
CA SER A 111 19.47 -18.26 1.77
C SER A 111 20.38 -19.39 1.26
N ASN A 112 21.48 -19.02 0.61
CA ASN A 112 22.48 -19.96 0.12
C ASN A 112 23.62 -20.17 1.14
N LYS A 113 24.78 -20.72 0.70
CA LYS A 113 25.94 -21.04 1.57
C LYS A 113 26.91 -19.87 1.80
N LEU A 114 26.61 -18.68 1.29
CA LEU A 114 27.53 -17.54 1.28
C LEU A 114 27.20 -16.54 2.41
N SER A 115 27.80 -15.34 2.34
CA SER A 115 27.68 -14.29 3.34
C SER A 115 26.23 -13.92 3.63
N ASN A 116 25.86 -13.98 4.91
CA ASN A 116 24.51 -13.62 5.36
C ASN A 116 24.43 -12.16 5.83
N ASN A 117 23.24 -11.58 5.71
CA ASN A 117 22.91 -10.24 6.18
C ASN A 117 21.81 -10.29 7.25
N LYS A 118 21.34 -9.13 7.73
CA LYS A 118 20.30 -9.02 8.77
C LYS A 118 18.96 -9.65 8.35
N GLY A 119 18.71 -9.80 7.05
CA GLY A 119 17.47 -10.35 6.50
C GLY A 119 16.39 -9.30 6.42
N PHE A 120 15.17 -9.62 6.85
CA PHE A 120 14.05 -8.72 6.73
C PHE A 120 13.13 -8.73 7.94
N ARG A 121 12.44 -7.61 8.15
CA ARG A 121 11.21 -7.53 8.95
C ARG A 121 10.13 -6.78 8.16
N ALA A 122 9.02 -7.47 7.93
CA ALA A 122 7.88 -7.00 7.17
C ALA A 122 6.65 -6.90 8.07
N LYS A 123 5.79 -5.91 7.83
CA LYS A 123 4.48 -5.78 8.46
C LYS A 123 3.40 -6.06 7.42
N PHE A 124 2.42 -6.89 7.77
CA PHE A 124 1.21 -7.06 6.97
C PHE A 124 0.02 -6.39 7.64
N GLU A 125 -0.90 -5.89 6.82
CA GLU A 125 -2.14 -5.26 7.25
C GLU A 125 -3.30 -5.67 6.34
N ALA A 126 -4.48 -5.76 6.94
CA ALA A 126 -5.74 -6.00 6.27
C ALA A 126 -6.31 -4.65 5.80
N ILE A 127 -6.32 -4.43 4.50
CA ILE A 127 -6.90 -3.24 3.89
C ILE A 127 -8.32 -3.59 3.44
N ARG A 128 -9.29 -2.84 3.96
CA ARG A 128 -10.65 -2.94 3.42
C ARG A 128 -10.66 -2.29 2.05
N PRO A 129 -11.08 -3.00 0.98
CA PRO A 129 -11.40 -2.31 -0.25
C PRO A 129 -12.49 -1.28 0.06
N LEU A 130 -12.28 -0.05 -0.38
CA LEU A 130 -13.38 0.90 -0.45
C LEU A 130 -14.41 0.28 -1.38
N LYS A 131 -15.65 0.13 -0.91
CA LYS A 131 -16.74 -0.16 -1.81
C LYS A 131 -16.75 0.96 -2.82
N ALA A 132 -16.52 0.63 -4.10
CA ALA A 132 -16.78 1.57 -5.17
C ALA A 132 -18.25 1.97 -5.05
N VAL A 133 -18.52 3.17 -4.53
CA VAL A 133 -19.86 3.72 -4.56
C VAL A 133 -20.10 4.02 -6.04
N PRO A 134 -21.07 3.37 -6.70
CA PRO A 134 -21.41 3.76 -8.06
C PRO A 134 -21.75 5.25 -8.03
N CYS A 135 -21.02 6.04 -8.81
CA CYS A 135 -21.34 7.44 -8.99
C CYS A 135 -22.77 7.49 -9.55
N ARG A 136 -23.73 7.93 -8.74
CA ARG A 136 -25.09 8.13 -9.24
C ARG A 136 -25.06 9.41 -10.04
N ALA A 137 -25.08 9.30 -11.37
CA ALA A 137 -25.40 10.44 -12.21
C ALA A 137 -26.76 10.99 -11.74
N LYS A 138 -26.82 12.23 -11.27
CA LYS A 138 -28.09 12.94 -11.20
C LYS A 138 -28.43 13.28 -12.64
N THR A 139 -29.46 12.65 -13.18
CA THR A 139 -30.10 13.12 -14.41
C THR A 139 -30.64 14.53 -14.12
N LEU A 140 -29.96 15.57 -14.60
CA LEU A 140 -30.58 16.88 -14.68
C LEU A 140 -31.62 16.78 -15.80
N SER A 141 -32.89 16.75 -15.42
CA SER A 141 -34.00 16.81 -16.37
C SER A 141 -34.00 18.21 -17.01
N HIS A 142 -33.34 18.35 -18.15
CA HIS A 142 -33.66 19.39 -19.11
C HIS A 142 -34.35 18.76 -20.32
N SER A 143 -35.35 19.47 -20.82
CA SER A 143 -36.28 19.05 -21.86
C SER A 143 -35.63 19.07 -23.25
N SER A 144 -34.64 18.22 -23.49
CA SER A 144 -34.34 17.67 -24.83
C SER A 144 -33.33 16.54 -24.71
N ALA A 145 -33.60 15.47 -25.46
CA ALA A 145 -33.04 14.15 -25.30
C ALA A 145 -31.66 13.99 -25.96
N SER A 146 -30.69 13.42 -25.24
CA SER A 146 -29.76 12.41 -25.77
C SER A 146 -28.82 11.86 -24.68
N ALA A 147 -29.15 10.66 -24.21
CA ALA A 147 -28.30 9.58 -23.69
C ALA A 147 -26.94 9.92 -23.01
N CYS A 148 -26.85 9.69 -21.70
CA CYS A 148 -25.58 9.42 -21.02
C CYS A 148 -25.30 7.91 -21.06
N GLU A 149 -24.28 7.47 -21.80
CA GLU A 149 -23.67 6.16 -21.61
C GLU A 149 -22.67 6.23 -20.45
N ALA A 150 -22.87 5.37 -19.45
CA ALA A 150 -21.93 5.20 -18.36
C ALA A 150 -20.64 4.54 -18.90
N HIS A 151 -19.48 4.98 -18.38
CA HIS A 151 -18.15 4.34 -18.42
C HIS A 151 -17.01 5.08 -19.17
N SER A 152 -17.22 6.20 -19.85
CA SER A 152 -16.09 7.04 -20.29
C SER A 152 -16.49 8.48 -20.59
N CYS A 153 -16.19 9.42 -19.68
CA CYS A 153 -16.38 10.84 -19.94
C CYS A 153 -15.25 11.37 -20.83
N LYS A 154 -15.57 11.71 -22.08
CA LYS A 154 -14.75 12.62 -22.90
C LYS A 154 -15.71 13.49 -23.74
N ALA A 155 -15.83 14.75 -23.37
CA ALA A 155 -16.52 15.75 -24.19
C ALA A 155 -15.51 16.83 -24.62
N ARG A 156 -15.54 17.18 -25.91
CA ARG A 156 -14.80 18.28 -26.51
C ARG A 156 -15.83 19.36 -26.80
N GLY A 157 -15.74 20.49 -26.11
CA GLY A 157 -16.63 21.65 -26.29
C GLY A 157 -17.55 21.91 -25.10
N ASP A 158 -17.06 22.74 -24.18
CA ASP A 158 -17.79 23.67 -23.29
C ASP A 158 -19.04 23.26 -22.48
N ASP A 159 -19.11 22.03 -21.96
CA ASP A 159 -20.07 21.67 -20.90
C ASP A 159 -19.35 20.95 -19.75
N THR A 160 -19.18 21.64 -18.62
CA THR A 160 -18.55 21.05 -17.43
C THR A 160 -19.54 20.13 -16.70
N CYS A 161 -19.27 18.83 -16.65
CA CYS A 161 -19.96 17.91 -15.73
C CYS A 161 -19.30 17.95 -14.34
N GLU A 162 -20.05 18.36 -13.31
CA GLU A 162 -19.64 18.18 -11.92
C GLU A 162 -19.91 16.75 -11.47
N VAL A 163 -18.86 16.00 -11.16
CA VAL A 163 -18.96 14.64 -10.59
C VAL A 163 -18.69 14.73 -9.10
N SER A 164 -19.74 14.72 -8.28
CA SER A 164 -19.59 14.68 -6.82
C SER A 164 -19.40 13.23 -6.34
N CYS A 165 -18.15 12.84 -6.11
CA CYS A 165 -17.82 11.57 -5.44
C CYS A 165 -17.86 11.77 -3.91
N CYS A 166 -18.81 11.17 -3.20
CA CYS A 166 -18.82 11.18 -1.73
C CYS A 166 -18.06 9.95 -1.18
N ALA A 167 -17.10 10.19 -0.29
CA ALA A 167 -16.70 9.24 0.75
C ALA A 167 -17.39 9.65 2.05
N GLU A 168 -18.05 8.73 2.76
CA GLU A 168 -18.46 8.93 4.16
C GLU A 168 -17.17 9.27 4.96
N ASP A 169 -16.92 10.43 5.60
CA ASP A 169 -17.75 11.36 6.41
C ASP A 169 -17.54 12.86 6.07
N TYR A 170 -17.14 13.24 4.84
CA TYR A 170 -16.78 14.65 4.51
C TYR A 170 -17.63 15.30 3.40
N CYS A 171 -18.82 14.80 3.09
CA CYS A 171 -19.72 15.45 2.10
C CYS A 171 -20.47 16.67 2.69
N ASN A 172 -19.71 17.66 3.20
CA ASN A 172 -20.25 19.01 3.46
C ASN A 172 -19.18 20.13 3.45
N LYS A 173 -18.18 20.03 2.57
CA LYS A 173 -17.38 21.21 2.19
C LYS A 173 -17.33 21.31 0.67
N SER A 174 -18.17 22.19 0.13
CA SER A 174 -17.99 22.76 -1.19
C SER A 174 -16.61 23.43 -1.24
N THR A 175 -15.63 22.75 -1.83
CA THR A 175 -14.37 23.37 -2.19
C THR A 175 -14.37 23.54 -3.69
N THR A 176 -14.74 24.74 -4.13
CA THR A 176 -14.49 25.19 -5.49
C THR A 176 -12.98 25.33 -5.65
N GLN A 177 -12.32 24.40 -6.34
CA GLN A 177 -10.92 24.57 -6.74
C GLN A 177 -10.87 24.99 -8.20
N MET A 178 -10.55 26.27 -8.43
CA MET A 178 -10.24 26.77 -9.76
C MET A 178 -8.90 26.19 -10.20
N VAL A 179 -8.88 25.47 -11.32
CA VAL A 179 -7.64 25.06 -11.99
C VAL A 179 -7.48 25.90 -13.24
N SER A 180 -6.70 26.97 -13.15
CA SER A 180 -5.78 27.37 -14.23
C SER A 180 -4.86 28.51 -13.80
N GLY A 181 -3.57 28.18 -13.74
CA GLY A 181 -2.36 29.02 -13.77
C GLY A 181 -2.46 30.53 -13.60
N THR A 182 -2.09 31.03 -12.43
CA THR A 182 -0.96 31.99 -12.25
C THR A 182 -0.70 32.16 -10.74
N MET A 183 0.54 31.92 -10.32
CA MET A 183 1.00 32.17 -8.95
C MET A 183 1.30 33.67 -8.81
N VAL A 184 0.54 34.44 -8.03
CA VAL A 184 1.07 35.58 -7.22
C VAL A 184 0.18 35.75 -5.97
N PHE A 185 0.87 35.92 -4.84
CA PHE A 185 0.41 35.91 -3.45
C PHE A 185 -0.63 36.99 -3.08
N ILE A 186 -1.64 36.60 -2.30
CA ILE A 186 -2.25 37.50 -1.31
C ILE A 186 -2.26 36.76 0.03
N LEU A 187 -1.35 37.16 0.92
CA LEU A 187 -1.36 36.80 2.33
C LEU A 187 -2.57 37.47 2.99
N SER A 188 -3.45 36.69 3.60
CA SER A 188 -4.36 37.20 4.61
C SER A 188 -4.40 36.25 5.79
N ALA A 189 -3.79 36.66 6.90
CA ALA A 189 -4.12 36.15 8.22
C ALA A 189 -3.91 37.26 9.27
N LEU A 190 -5.02 37.56 9.96
CA LEU A 190 -5.12 38.06 11.34
C LEU A 190 -4.72 39.53 11.59
N ALA A 191 -5.74 40.38 11.81
CA ALA A 191 -6.05 40.85 13.16
C ALA A 191 -7.32 41.74 13.15
N VAL A 192 -8.25 41.39 14.03
CA VAL A 192 -9.36 42.22 14.50
C VAL A 192 -8.83 43.14 15.61
N LEU A 193 -9.38 44.36 15.70
CA LEU A 193 -9.09 45.47 16.64
C LEU A 193 -7.78 46.20 16.32
N ILE A 194 -7.76 47.51 16.03
CA ILE A 194 -8.29 48.63 16.82
C ILE A 194 -8.68 49.76 15.86
N GLY A 195 -9.90 50.28 16.00
CA GLY A 195 -10.22 51.61 15.50
C GLY A 195 -9.64 52.66 16.44
N GLN A 196 -8.92 53.63 15.89
CA GLN A 196 -9.10 55.06 16.11
C GLN A 196 -7.91 55.84 15.54
N MET A 197 -8.26 56.94 14.85
CA MET A 197 -7.57 58.24 14.79
C MET A 197 -6.04 58.22 14.75
N PHE A 198 -5.45 58.78 13.70
CA PHE A 198 -4.64 60.01 13.77
C PHE A 198 -4.20 60.40 12.36
N TYR A 199 -4.63 61.61 11.97
CA TYR A 199 -4.24 62.45 10.82
C TYR A 199 -4.38 61.91 9.40
#